data_AF-A0A8R2A824-F1
#
_entry.id   AF-A0A8R2A824-F1
#
_cell.length_a   1.000
_cell.length_b   1.000
_cell.length_c   1.000
_cell.angle_alpha   90.00
_cell.angle_beta   90.00
_cell.angle_gamma   90.00
#
_symmetry.space_group_name_H-M   'P 1'
#
loop_
_entity.id
_entity.type
_entity.pdbx_description
1 polymer ?
#
loop_
_entity_poly.entity_id
_entity_poly.type
_entity_poly.pdbx_seq_one_letter_code
_entity_poly.pdbx_strand_id
1 'polypeptide(L)'
;MYTAQNEEFTVFRLDYNLSTLFEQVEHLNQWTESLSDTRTRGWWMVNSVFTTFTITLCYLLIVWLTPRFMKNHTAYSLKNILIMYNIIMIIANLFIIIELVLMTTKLNYSWMCQPITYVNAEAELRIATAVWLYYIIKFFELLDTIFLMLRKKDNQLSFLHVYHHSTMFIFSWLGTKYVPGGSAFLPILINSAVHVIMYFYYTLAAIQCSKIFKFKKYVTIIQLAQFSFALPLGINAIQSGCNWPLWMKYLFVFYIITMLVLFGDFYKKNYIKKVSNNENEVGQCLKKL
;
A
#
# COMPACT_ATOMS: atom_id res chain seq x y z
N MET A 1 15.78 -44.48 42.13
CA MET A 1 16.68 -44.16 40.99
C MET A 1 15.82 -44.14 39.74
N TYR A 2 15.94 -43.08 38.94
CA TYR A 2 15.36 -42.84 37.59
C TYR A 2 13.90 -42.39 37.45
N THR A 3 13.72 -41.06 37.38
CA THR A 3 12.77 -40.40 36.48
C THR A 3 13.52 -39.28 35.75
N ALA A 4 14.05 -39.56 34.55
CA ALA A 4 14.75 -38.58 33.71
C ALA A 4 14.71 -38.94 32.19
N GLN A 5 13.61 -39.50 31.68
CA GLN A 5 13.50 -39.91 30.26
C GLN A 5 12.53 -39.06 29.41
N ASN A 6 11.80 -38.10 29.99
CA ASN A 6 10.77 -37.35 29.26
C ASN A 6 11.21 -35.97 28.74
N GLU A 7 12.26 -35.38 29.31
CA GLU A 7 12.76 -34.06 28.88
C GLU A 7 13.66 -34.18 27.64
N GLU A 8 14.53 -35.19 27.59
CA GLU A 8 15.46 -35.39 26.48
C GLU A 8 14.73 -35.74 25.18
N PHE A 9 13.65 -36.53 25.25
CA PHE A 9 12.84 -36.91 24.09
C PHE A 9 11.98 -35.75 23.55
N THR A 10 11.45 -34.88 24.44
CA THR A 10 10.70 -33.70 24.01
C THR A 10 11.62 -32.65 23.40
N VAL A 11 12.79 -32.40 23.97
CA VAL A 11 13.81 -31.50 23.42
C VAL A 11 14.31 -32.00 22.06
N PHE A 12 14.70 -33.28 21.95
CA PHE A 12 15.16 -33.87 20.68
C PHE A 12 14.09 -33.82 19.59
N ARG A 13 12.81 -34.07 19.93
CA ARG A 13 11.70 -34.00 18.97
C ARG A 13 11.37 -32.56 18.57
N LEU A 14 11.50 -31.60 19.49
CA LEU A 14 11.40 -30.17 19.19
C LEU A 14 12.54 -29.73 18.26
N ASP A 15 13.79 -30.13 18.54
CA ASP A 15 14.96 -29.80 17.72
C ASP A 15 14.88 -30.41 16.32
N TYR A 16 14.41 -31.66 16.20
CA TYR A 16 14.17 -32.33 14.91
C TYR A 16 13.03 -31.69 14.11
N ASN A 17 11.93 -31.33 14.76
CA ASN A 17 10.83 -30.62 14.09
C ASN A 17 11.22 -29.19 13.70
N LEU A 18 12.09 -28.55 14.48
CA LEU A 18 12.56 -27.21 14.21
C LEU A 18 13.56 -27.20 13.04
N SER A 19 14.49 -28.17 12.98
CA SER A 19 15.44 -28.30 11.88
C SER A 19 14.75 -28.62 10.55
N THR A 20 13.79 -29.54 10.55
CA THR A 20 12.98 -29.86 9.37
C THR A 20 12.12 -28.67 8.92
N LEU A 21 11.58 -27.88 9.85
CA LEU A 21 10.89 -26.63 9.53
C LEU A 21 11.85 -25.61 8.89
N PHE A 22 13.06 -25.44 9.43
CA PHE A 22 14.06 -24.54 8.86
C PHE A 22 14.46 -24.95 7.44
N GLU A 23 14.65 -26.24 7.18
CA GLU A 23 14.93 -26.74 5.83
C GLU A 23 13.78 -26.46 4.85
N GLN A 24 12.53 -26.64 5.28
CA GLN A 24 11.35 -26.33 4.44
C GLN A 24 11.23 -24.83 4.16
N VAL A 25 11.51 -24.00 5.17
CA VAL A 25 11.52 -22.53 5.05
C VAL A 25 12.60 -22.06 4.08
N GLU A 26 13.80 -22.63 4.18
CA GLU A 26 14.92 -22.30 3.29
C GLU A 26 14.64 -22.76 1.86
N HIS A 27 14.11 -23.97 1.68
CA HIS A 27 13.70 -24.48 0.37
C HIS A 27 12.61 -23.59 -0.27
N LEU A 28 11.63 -23.14 0.52
CA LEU A 28 10.61 -22.19 0.04
C LEU A 28 11.26 -20.87 -0.39
N ASN A 29 12.18 -20.32 0.41
CA ASN A 29 12.87 -19.08 0.09
C ASN A 29 13.65 -19.21 -1.23
N GLN A 30 14.43 -20.28 -1.39
CA GLN A 30 15.20 -20.56 -2.60
C GLN A 30 14.29 -20.74 -3.83
N TRP A 31 13.17 -21.45 -3.69
CA TRP A 31 12.19 -21.59 -4.76
C TRP A 31 11.62 -20.23 -5.18
N THR A 32 11.23 -19.39 -4.22
CA THR A 32 10.72 -18.04 -4.53
C THR A 32 11.78 -17.12 -5.14
N GLU A 33 13.05 -17.26 -4.77
CA GLU A 33 14.16 -16.56 -5.41
C GLU A 33 14.45 -17.05 -6.83
N SER A 34 14.21 -18.32 -7.12
CA SER A 34 14.38 -18.84 -8.49
C SER A 34 13.44 -18.15 -9.49
N LEU A 35 12.28 -17.68 -9.01
CA LEU A 35 11.28 -16.96 -9.80
C LEU A 35 11.51 -15.44 -9.83
N SER A 36 12.40 -14.90 -8.98
CA SER A 36 12.62 -13.46 -8.84
C SER A 36 13.37 -12.84 -10.02
N ASP A 37 13.04 -11.60 -10.34
CA ASP A 37 13.75 -10.80 -11.34
C ASP A 37 15.17 -10.54 -10.85
N THR A 38 16.16 -10.99 -11.64
CA THR A 38 17.59 -10.89 -11.33
C THR A 38 18.04 -9.45 -11.08
N ARG A 39 17.37 -8.45 -11.66
CA ARG A 39 17.69 -7.02 -11.51
C ARG A 39 17.50 -6.49 -10.11
N THR A 40 16.55 -7.08 -9.38
CA THR A 40 16.14 -6.61 -8.05
C THR A 40 16.68 -7.49 -6.92
N ARG A 41 17.43 -8.54 -7.26
CA ARG A 41 18.10 -9.40 -6.28
C ARG A 41 19.14 -8.59 -5.52
N GLY A 42 19.18 -8.79 -4.21
CA GLY A 42 20.05 -8.04 -3.30
C GLY A 42 19.44 -6.73 -2.82
N TRP A 43 18.37 -6.22 -3.43
CA TRP A 43 17.78 -4.94 -3.03
C TRP A 43 17.11 -5.04 -1.66
N TRP A 44 17.19 -3.94 -0.91
CA TRP A 44 16.70 -3.90 0.46
C TRP A 44 15.21 -4.28 0.51
N MET A 45 14.87 -5.19 1.42
CA MET A 45 13.54 -5.77 1.64
C MET A 45 12.95 -6.59 0.48
N VAL A 46 13.71 -6.91 -0.57
CA VAL A 46 13.24 -7.76 -1.69
C VAL A 46 13.66 -9.23 -1.53
N ASN A 47 14.80 -9.47 -0.88
CA ASN A 47 15.51 -10.77 -0.80
C ASN A 47 14.82 -11.89 -0.03
N SER A 48 13.78 -11.59 0.75
CA SER A 48 13.07 -12.64 1.47
C SER A 48 11.59 -12.37 1.47
N VAL A 49 10.83 -13.40 1.11
CA VAL A 49 9.38 -13.41 1.20
C VAL A 49 8.92 -13.18 2.63
N PHE A 50 9.66 -13.74 3.59
CA PHE A 50 9.34 -13.62 5.00
C PHE A 50 9.44 -12.19 5.53
N THR A 51 10.31 -11.34 4.98
CA THR A 51 10.46 -9.96 5.45
C THR A 51 9.15 -9.18 5.30
N THR A 52 8.55 -9.16 4.10
CA THR A 52 7.31 -8.41 3.84
C THR A 52 6.14 -8.96 4.65
N PHE A 53 5.98 -10.28 4.73
CA PHE A 53 4.89 -10.89 5.52
C PHE A 53 5.07 -10.66 7.01
N THR A 54 6.29 -10.74 7.54
CA THR A 54 6.58 -10.46 8.96
C THR A 54 6.29 -9.01 9.29
N ILE A 55 6.72 -8.06 8.46
CA ILE A 55 6.40 -6.64 8.62
C ILE A 55 4.89 -6.41 8.60
N THR A 56 4.17 -7.05 7.68
CA THR A 56 2.70 -6.93 7.60
C THR A 56 2.02 -7.50 8.84
N LEU A 57 2.48 -8.66 9.34
CA LEU A 57 1.96 -9.26 10.57
C LEU A 57 2.22 -8.35 11.78
N CYS A 58 3.44 -7.83 11.92
CA CYS A 58 3.80 -6.85 12.95
C CYS A 58 2.92 -5.60 12.85
N TYR A 59 2.69 -5.08 11.64
CA TYR A 59 1.78 -3.95 11.41
C TYR A 59 0.36 -4.25 11.91
N LEU A 60 -0.22 -5.41 11.56
CA LEU A 60 -1.55 -5.80 12.02
C LEU A 60 -1.62 -5.98 13.55
N LEU A 61 -0.57 -6.56 14.15
CA LEU A 61 -0.44 -6.66 15.61
C LEU A 61 -0.39 -5.29 16.27
N ILE A 62 0.38 -4.33 15.72
CA ILE A 62 0.44 -2.95 16.19
C ILE A 62 -0.93 -2.30 16.10
N VAL A 63 -1.62 -2.42 14.95
CA VAL A 63 -2.98 -1.88 14.76
C VAL A 63 -3.97 -2.45 15.78
N TRP A 64 -3.81 -3.70 16.17
CA TRP A 64 -4.66 -4.34 17.19
C TRP A 64 -4.28 -3.96 18.64
N LEU A 65 -3.00 -3.77 18.94
CA LEU A 65 -2.49 -3.46 20.28
C LEU A 65 -2.59 -1.97 20.64
N THR A 66 -2.23 -1.08 19.71
CA THR A 66 -2.11 0.36 19.97
C THR A 66 -3.41 1.00 20.50
N PRO A 67 -4.61 0.69 19.99
CA PRO A 67 -5.85 1.26 20.56
C PRO A 67 -6.07 0.89 22.03
N ARG A 68 -5.66 -0.32 22.45
CA ARG A 68 -5.75 -0.75 23.85
C ARG A 68 -4.77 0.00 24.74
N PHE A 69 -3.54 0.17 24.25
CA PHE A 69 -2.52 0.96 24.94
C PHE A 69 -2.92 2.44 25.07
N MET A 70 -3.43 3.02 23.99
CA MET A 70 -3.87 4.41 23.93
C MET A 70 -5.13 4.69 24.76
N LYS A 71 -5.89 3.67 25.20
CA LYS A 71 -7.08 3.86 26.06
C LYS A 71 -6.74 4.70 27.30
N ASN A 72 -5.57 4.47 27.90
CA ASN A 72 -5.12 5.13 29.12
C ASN A 72 -4.22 6.36 28.89
N HIS A 73 -3.96 6.73 27.63
CA HIS A 73 -3.08 7.86 27.27
C HIS A 73 -3.88 9.01 26.64
N THR A 74 -3.38 10.24 26.71
CA THR A 74 -3.98 11.37 25.98
C THR A 74 -3.51 11.37 24.52
N ALA A 75 -4.23 12.07 23.63
CA ALA A 75 -3.85 12.17 22.23
C ALA A 75 -2.56 13.00 22.08
N TYR A 76 -1.59 12.49 21.31
CA TYR A 76 -0.31 13.18 21.10
C TYR A 76 -0.44 14.33 20.09
N SER A 77 0.27 15.44 20.36
CA SER A 77 0.42 16.54 19.41
C SER A 77 1.62 16.29 18.49
N LEU A 78 1.35 15.74 17.31
CA LEU A 78 2.38 15.36 16.32
C LEU A 78 2.41 16.30 15.10
N LYS A 79 1.96 17.55 15.26
CA LYS A 79 1.73 18.47 14.13
C LYS A 79 2.97 18.65 13.24
N ASN A 80 4.11 19.02 13.83
CA ASN A 80 5.32 19.31 13.05
C ASN A 80 5.90 18.04 12.41
N ILE A 81 5.83 16.92 13.12
CA ILE A 81 6.27 15.60 12.61
C ILE A 81 5.42 15.21 11.40
N LEU A 82 4.10 15.38 11.47
CA LEU A 82 3.19 15.09 10.36
C LEU A 82 3.43 15.99 9.14
N ILE A 83 3.68 17.28 9.35
CA ILE A 83 3.99 18.20 8.25
C ILE A 83 5.28 17.76 7.55
N MET A 84 6.34 17.48 8.31
CA MET A 84 7.61 17.01 7.76
C MET A 84 7.45 15.68 7.02
N TYR A 85 6.76 14.71 7.64
CA TYR A 85 6.46 13.42 7.05
C TYR A 85 5.71 13.58 5.72
N ASN A 86 4.61 14.33 5.69
CA ASN A 86 3.83 14.53 4.47
C ASN A 86 4.65 15.21 3.36
N ILE A 87 5.53 16.17 3.70
CA ILE A 87 6.43 16.81 2.73
C ILE A 87 7.42 15.81 2.14
N ILE A 88 8.01 14.94 2.97
CA ILE A 88 8.91 13.87 2.50
C ILE A 88 8.15 12.94 1.55
N MET A 89 6.92 12.54 1.91
CA MET A 89 6.08 11.68 1.06
C MET A 89 5.72 12.34 -0.28
N ILE A 90 5.48 13.65 -0.30
CA ILE A 90 5.27 14.42 -1.54
C ILE A 90 6.52 14.37 -2.42
N ILE A 91 7.69 14.67 -1.87
CA ILE A 91 8.95 14.69 -2.62
C ILE A 91 9.27 13.30 -3.17
N ALA A 92 9.11 12.25 -2.37
CA ALA A 92 9.37 10.88 -2.78
C ALA A 92 8.44 10.43 -3.92
N ASN A 93 7.14 10.75 -3.85
CA ASN A 93 6.21 10.43 -4.93
C ASN A 93 6.47 11.27 -6.19
N LEU A 94 6.84 12.55 -6.05
CA LEU A 94 7.25 13.37 -7.20
C LEU A 94 8.48 12.82 -7.90
N PHE A 95 9.47 12.33 -7.14
CA PHE A 95 10.65 11.70 -7.71
C PHE A 95 10.29 10.46 -8.55
N ILE A 96 9.41 9.58 -8.05
CA ILE A 96 8.92 8.42 -8.82
C ILE A 96 8.23 8.85 -10.11
N ILE A 97 7.37 9.88 -10.04
CA ILE A 97 6.67 10.41 -11.23
C ILE A 97 7.69 10.88 -12.27
N ILE A 98 8.70 11.65 -11.86
CA ILE A 98 9.74 12.17 -12.75
C ILE A 98 10.54 11.02 -13.37
N GLU A 99 11.02 10.07 -12.57
CA GLU A 99 11.78 8.91 -13.06
C GLU A 99 10.98 8.09 -14.07
N LEU A 100 9.73 7.76 -13.75
CA LEU A 100 8.87 6.99 -14.65
C LEU A 100 8.63 7.76 -15.94
N VAL A 101 8.18 9.01 -15.89
CA VAL A 101 7.89 9.80 -17.10
C VAL A 101 9.13 9.95 -17.99
N LEU A 102 10.30 10.26 -17.42
CA LEU A 102 11.52 10.43 -18.19
C LEU A 102 11.96 9.13 -18.87
N MET A 103 11.99 8.02 -18.12
CA MET A 103 12.50 6.75 -18.64
C MET A 103 11.51 6.09 -19.61
N THR A 104 10.20 6.14 -19.32
CA THR A 104 9.17 5.57 -20.21
C THR A 104 9.07 6.38 -21.51
N THR A 105 9.28 7.69 -21.46
CA THR A 105 9.36 8.53 -22.68
C THR A 105 10.61 8.21 -23.47
N LYS A 106 11.78 8.09 -22.81
CA LYS A 106 13.05 7.69 -23.46
C LYS A 106 12.94 6.34 -24.18
N LEU A 107 12.16 5.41 -23.63
CA LEU A 107 11.93 4.07 -24.17
C LEU A 107 10.70 3.95 -25.08
N ASN A 108 9.96 5.05 -25.33
CA ASN A 108 8.71 5.05 -26.09
C ASN A 108 7.70 3.98 -25.61
N TYR A 109 7.52 3.87 -24.30
CA TYR A 109 6.57 2.92 -23.71
C TYR A 109 5.15 3.18 -24.18
N SER A 110 4.44 2.10 -24.45
CA SER A 110 3.01 2.12 -24.73
C SER A 110 2.22 2.37 -23.45
N TRP A 111 1.27 3.30 -23.51
CA TRP A 111 0.38 3.64 -22.40
C TRP A 111 -0.79 2.65 -22.24
N MET A 112 -1.01 1.76 -23.21
CA MET A 112 -2.09 0.76 -23.16
C MET A 112 -1.58 -0.61 -22.70
N CYS A 113 -0.50 -1.07 -23.32
CA CYS A 113 0.13 -2.34 -23.01
C CYS A 113 1.62 -2.22 -23.26
N GLN A 114 2.39 -2.29 -22.18
CA GLN A 114 3.84 -2.39 -22.25
C GLN A 114 4.27 -3.78 -21.76
N PRO A 115 4.92 -4.59 -22.60
CA PRO A 115 5.51 -5.84 -22.16
C PRO A 115 6.66 -5.57 -21.18
N ILE A 116 6.89 -6.51 -20.26
CA ILE A 116 8.09 -6.45 -19.42
C ILE A 116 9.29 -7.00 -20.19
N THR A 117 10.40 -6.26 -20.15
CA THR A 117 11.68 -6.72 -20.68
C THR A 117 12.64 -6.93 -19.50
N TYR A 118 13.34 -8.06 -19.52
CA TYR A 118 14.30 -8.43 -18.48
C TYR A 118 15.71 -8.10 -18.95
N VAL A 119 15.98 -6.81 -19.16
CA VAL A 119 17.26 -6.31 -19.68
C VAL A 119 17.88 -5.33 -18.70
N ASN A 120 19.20 -5.43 -18.51
CA ASN A 120 20.00 -4.55 -17.67
C ASN A 120 20.37 -3.24 -18.40
N ALA A 121 19.41 -2.64 -19.10
CA ALA A 121 19.59 -1.32 -19.70
C ALA A 121 19.37 -0.24 -18.64
N GLU A 122 20.14 0.84 -18.70
CA GLU A 122 20.09 1.93 -17.71
C GLU A 122 18.65 2.44 -17.47
N ALA A 123 17.89 2.67 -18.54
CA ALA A 123 16.52 3.17 -18.44
C ALA A 123 15.55 2.14 -17.81
N GLU A 124 15.69 0.86 -18.16
CA GLU A 124 14.89 -0.23 -17.57
C GLU A 124 15.22 -0.43 -16.08
N LEU A 125 16.50 -0.33 -15.70
CA LEU A 125 16.93 -0.39 -14.31
C LEU A 125 16.42 0.80 -13.49
N ARG A 126 16.36 2.00 -14.07
CA ARG A 126 15.76 3.17 -13.42
C ARG A 126 14.26 3.03 -13.22
N ILE A 127 13.55 2.43 -14.18
CA ILE A 127 12.12 2.05 -14.00
C ILE A 127 11.98 1.04 -12.87
N ALA A 128 12.77 -0.04 -12.86
CA ALA A 128 12.77 -1.03 -11.78
C ALA A 128 13.07 -0.38 -10.41
N THR A 129 14.01 0.57 -10.37
CA THR A 129 14.36 1.34 -9.17
C THR A 129 13.19 2.20 -8.71
N ALA A 130 12.45 2.83 -9.62
CA ALA A 130 11.24 3.59 -9.29
C ALA A 130 10.12 2.68 -8.75
N VAL A 131 9.95 1.47 -9.29
CA VAL A 131 9.03 0.46 -8.76
C VAL A 131 9.44 -0.01 -7.37
N TRP A 132 10.73 -0.19 -7.11
CA TRP A 132 11.23 -0.51 -5.77
C TRP A 132 11.06 0.65 -4.80
N LEU A 133 11.36 1.89 -5.20
CA LEU A 133 11.10 3.09 -4.40
C LEU A 133 9.62 3.18 -4.03
N TYR A 134 8.71 2.86 -4.96
CA TYR A 134 7.28 2.81 -4.69
C TYR A 134 6.95 1.80 -3.59
N TYR A 135 7.53 0.60 -3.62
CA TYR A 135 7.40 -0.40 -2.55
C TYR A 135 7.90 0.14 -1.19
N ILE A 136 9.07 0.80 -1.17
CA ILE A 136 9.62 1.42 0.04
C ILE A 136 8.71 2.54 0.56
N ILE A 137 8.12 3.36 -0.32
CA ILE A 137 7.12 4.35 0.08
C ILE A 137 5.96 3.65 0.78
N LYS A 138 5.42 2.54 0.24
CA LYS A 138 4.32 1.80 0.90
C LYS A 138 4.68 1.28 2.29
N PHE A 139 5.94 0.94 2.55
CA PHE A 139 6.41 0.66 3.90
C PHE A 139 6.26 1.89 4.83
N PHE A 140 6.73 3.07 4.39
CA PHE A 140 6.58 4.30 5.17
C PHE A 140 5.13 4.78 5.29
N GLU A 141 4.26 4.46 4.34
CA GLU A 141 2.80 4.72 4.43
C GLU A 141 2.14 3.91 5.56
N LEU A 142 2.74 2.81 6.05
CA LEU A 142 2.22 2.11 7.23
C LEU A 142 2.21 3.02 8.47
N LEU A 143 3.14 3.99 8.54
CA LEU A 143 3.23 4.98 9.62
C LEU A 143 2.00 5.90 9.68
N ASP A 144 1.27 6.12 8.58
CA ASP A 144 0.02 6.89 8.58
C ASP A 144 -0.96 6.32 9.62
N THR A 145 -1.06 4.99 9.64
CA THR A 145 -1.91 4.27 10.58
C THR A 145 -1.48 4.52 12.03
N ILE A 146 -0.18 4.49 12.29
CA ILE A 146 0.39 4.74 13.62
C ILE A 146 0.09 6.18 14.06
N PHE A 147 0.28 7.16 13.18
CA PHE A 147 -0.02 8.55 13.49
C PHE A 147 -1.51 8.79 13.77
N LEU A 148 -2.41 8.12 13.04
CA LEU A 148 -3.85 8.19 13.31
C LEU A 148 -4.19 7.65 14.71
N MET A 149 -3.60 6.51 15.09
CA MET A 149 -3.82 5.90 16.40
C MET A 149 -3.25 6.74 17.55
N LEU A 150 -2.02 7.25 17.41
CA LEU A 150 -1.40 8.10 18.44
C LEU A 150 -2.17 9.42 18.66
N ARG A 151 -2.89 9.91 17.64
CA ARG A 151 -3.74 11.10 17.72
C ARG A 151 -5.17 10.81 18.15
N LYS A 152 -5.52 9.56 18.47
CA LYS A 152 -6.88 9.10 18.77
C LYS A 152 -7.89 9.53 17.71
N LYS A 153 -7.52 9.38 16.44
CA LYS A 153 -8.41 9.65 15.30
C LYS A 153 -9.04 8.36 14.80
N ASP A 154 -9.67 7.62 15.71
CA ASP A 154 -10.23 6.29 15.44
C ASP A 154 -11.30 6.31 14.33
N ASN A 155 -12.03 7.43 14.19
CA ASN A 155 -12.98 7.64 13.09
C ASN A 155 -12.33 7.66 11.70
N GLN A 156 -11.02 7.86 11.60
CA GLN A 156 -10.25 7.81 10.35
C GLN A 156 -9.62 6.42 10.13
N LEU A 157 -9.42 5.64 11.19
CA LEU A 157 -8.91 4.27 11.13
C LEU A 157 -10.03 3.30 10.73
N SER A 158 -10.37 3.32 9.45
CA SER A 158 -11.39 2.42 8.88
C SER A 158 -10.82 1.07 8.47
N PHE A 159 -11.68 0.07 8.30
CA PHE A 159 -11.30 -1.20 7.66
C PHE A 159 -10.64 -0.98 6.30
N LEU A 160 -11.19 -0.06 5.48
CA LEU A 160 -10.62 0.31 4.19
C LEU A 160 -9.16 0.76 4.31
N HIS A 161 -8.84 1.59 5.32
CA HIS A 161 -7.49 2.08 5.57
C HIS A 161 -6.52 0.91 5.84
N VAL A 162 -6.85 0.07 6.83
CA VAL A 162 -5.97 -1.04 7.23
C VAL A 162 -5.86 -2.09 6.12
N TYR A 163 -6.95 -2.41 5.44
CA TYR A 163 -6.97 -3.32 4.29
C TYR A 163 -6.08 -2.79 3.16
N HIS A 164 -6.24 -1.52 2.78
CA HIS A 164 -5.42 -0.91 1.73
C HIS A 164 -3.93 -0.88 2.09
N HIS A 165 -3.57 -0.36 3.26
CA HIS A 165 -2.15 -0.21 3.63
C HIS A 165 -1.43 -1.57 3.79
N SER A 166 -2.09 -2.58 4.35
CA SER A 166 -1.50 -3.93 4.46
C SER A 166 -1.37 -4.62 3.09
N THR A 167 -2.43 -4.60 2.28
CA THR A 167 -2.43 -5.31 0.99
C THR A 167 -1.60 -4.60 -0.07
N MET A 168 -1.60 -3.26 -0.13
CA MET A 168 -0.75 -2.50 -1.07
C MET A 168 0.73 -2.77 -0.83
N PHE A 169 1.15 -2.93 0.42
CA PHE A 169 2.54 -3.21 0.76
C PHE A 169 2.98 -4.60 0.25
N ILE A 170 2.12 -5.61 0.39
CA ILE A 170 2.37 -6.95 -0.18
C ILE A 170 2.32 -6.90 -1.72
N PHE A 171 1.34 -6.19 -2.29
CA PHE A 171 1.16 -6.09 -3.73
C PHE A 171 2.32 -5.38 -4.43
N SER A 172 2.84 -4.29 -3.84
CA SER A 172 4.01 -3.60 -4.36
C SER A 172 5.27 -4.45 -4.25
N TRP A 173 5.44 -5.22 -3.17
CA TRP A 173 6.53 -6.20 -3.05
C TRP A 173 6.49 -7.26 -4.15
N LEU A 174 5.31 -7.83 -4.45
CA LEU A 174 5.14 -8.78 -5.56
C LEU A 174 5.54 -8.14 -6.91
N GLY A 175 5.11 -6.89 -7.14
CA GLY A 175 5.50 -6.13 -8.31
C GLY A 175 7.01 -5.94 -8.40
N THR A 176 7.66 -5.48 -7.34
CA THR A 176 9.11 -5.27 -7.33
C THR A 176 9.90 -6.57 -7.51
N LYS A 177 9.52 -7.65 -6.84
CA LYS A 177 10.29 -8.91 -6.85
C LYS A 177 10.19 -9.66 -8.17
N TYR A 178 9.02 -9.65 -8.81
CA TYR A 178 8.74 -10.52 -9.96
C TYR A 178 8.52 -9.75 -11.27
N VAL A 179 7.99 -8.53 -11.19
CA VAL A 179 7.55 -7.76 -12.37
C VAL A 179 7.91 -6.27 -12.27
N PRO A 180 9.20 -5.90 -12.04
CA PRO A 180 9.63 -4.53 -11.78
C PRO A 180 9.71 -3.67 -13.06
N GLY A 181 8.61 -3.59 -13.83
CA GLY A 181 8.54 -2.83 -15.07
C GLY A 181 7.38 -3.21 -15.98
N GLY A 182 7.49 -2.83 -17.25
CA GLY A 182 6.42 -3.00 -18.22
C GLY A 182 5.15 -2.26 -17.79
N SER A 183 3.99 -2.87 -18.00
CA SER A 183 2.66 -2.28 -17.72
C SER A 183 2.42 -1.87 -16.26
N ALA A 184 3.30 -2.25 -15.31
CA ALA A 184 3.26 -1.76 -13.94
C ALA A 184 3.47 -0.23 -13.81
N PHE A 185 4.16 0.39 -14.78
CA PHE A 185 4.54 1.81 -14.70
C PHE A 185 3.33 2.74 -14.56
N LEU A 186 2.25 2.48 -15.31
CA LEU A 186 1.13 3.41 -15.41
C LEU A 186 0.27 3.45 -14.14
N PRO A 187 -0.12 2.30 -13.53
CA PRO A 187 -0.77 2.31 -12.22
C PRO A 187 0.07 2.97 -11.12
N ILE A 188 1.39 2.75 -11.12
CA ILE A 188 2.31 3.35 -10.14
C ILE A 188 2.38 4.87 -10.36
N LEU A 189 2.53 5.32 -11.60
CA LEU A 189 2.55 6.73 -11.97
C LEU A 189 1.29 7.47 -11.50
N ILE A 190 0.11 6.90 -11.80
CA ILE A 190 -1.18 7.48 -11.40
C ILE A 190 -1.33 7.48 -9.88
N ASN A 191 -0.97 6.37 -9.19
CA ASN A 191 -1.05 6.29 -7.73
C ASN A 191 -0.15 7.35 -7.08
N SER A 192 1.11 7.47 -7.52
CA SER A 192 2.03 8.47 -7.00
C SER A 192 1.53 9.90 -7.24
N ALA A 193 0.94 10.20 -8.41
CA ALA A 193 0.34 11.50 -8.67
C ALA A 193 -0.83 11.83 -7.72
N VAL A 194 -1.71 10.86 -7.47
CA VAL A 194 -2.81 11.02 -6.49
C VAL A 194 -2.28 11.13 -5.06
N HIS A 195 -1.22 10.40 -4.70
CA HIS A 195 -0.57 10.49 -3.40
C HIS A 195 0.09 11.86 -3.17
N VAL A 196 0.69 12.48 -4.20
CA VAL A 196 1.16 13.87 -4.11
C VAL A 196 0.02 14.81 -3.73
N ILE A 197 -1.14 14.69 -4.39
CA ILE A 197 -2.33 15.52 -4.10
C ILE A 197 -2.84 15.24 -2.67
N MET A 198 -2.89 13.96 -2.27
CA MET A 198 -3.38 13.54 -0.96
C MET A 198 -2.51 14.07 0.19
N TYR A 199 -1.18 13.87 0.12
CA TYR A 199 -0.26 14.34 1.14
C TYR A 199 -0.15 15.86 1.15
N PHE A 200 -0.26 16.52 0.00
CA PHE A 200 -0.35 17.97 -0.06
C PHE A 200 -1.58 18.48 0.69
N TYR A 201 -2.75 17.86 0.47
CA TYR A 201 -3.95 18.15 1.24
C TYR A 201 -3.76 17.91 2.76
N TYR A 202 -3.10 16.83 3.16
CA TYR A 202 -2.82 16.56 4.59
C TYR A 202 -1.86 17.56 5.21
N THR A 203 -0.83 18.01 4.49
CA THR A 203 0.05 19.10 4.92
C THR A 203 -0.75 20.38 5.16
N LEU A 204 -1.59 20.78 4.19
CA LEU A 204 -2.43 21.97 4.34
C LEU A 204 -3.43 21.84 5.49
N ALA A 205 -4.04 20.67 5.67
CA ALA A 205 -4.97 20.40 6.76
C ALA A 205 -4.28 20.44 8.14
N ALA A 206 -2.99 20.11 8.22
CA ALA A 206 -2.19 20.23 9.43
C ALA A 206 -1.82 21.69 9.75
N ILE A 207 -1.63 22.54 8.73
CA ILE A 207 -1.27 23.96 8.88
C ILE A 207 -2.51 24.84 9.14
N GLN A 208 -3.61 24.62 8.40
CA GLN A 208 -4.82 25.45 8.42
C GLN A 208 -6.09 24.63 8.73
N CYS A 209 -6.82 25.02 9.78
CA CYS A 209 -7.83 24.16 10.43
C CYS A 209 -9.30 24.31 9.98
N SER A 210 -9.71 25.19 9.06
CA SER A 210 -11.16 25.38 8.83
C SER A 210 -11.61 25.32 7.38
N LYS A 211 -10.97 26.04 6.46
CA LYS A 211 -11.44 26.12 5.06
C LYS A 211 -11.05 24.91 4.20
N ILE A 212 -9.91 24.27 4.51
CA ILE A 212 -9.38 23.14 3.72
C ILE A 212 -10.30 21.91 3.78
N PHE A 213 -11.03 21.68 4.87
CA PHE A 213 -11.87 20.50 5.04
C PHE A 213 -12.97 20.34 3.98
N LYS A 214 -13.38 21.44 3.32
CA LYS A 214 -14.33 21.39 2.19
C LYS A 214 -13.75 20.61 0.99
N PHE A 215 -12.43 20.59 0.84
CA PHE A 215 -11.75 19.90 -0.26
C PHE A 215 -11.56 18.39 -0.04
N LYS A 216 -11.81 17.89 1.17
CA LYS A 216 -11.69 16.46 1.50
C LYS A 216 -12.47 15.57 0.52
N LYS A 217 -13.68 16.01 0.14
CA LYS A 217 -14.54 15.29 -0.81
C LYS A 217 -13.87 15.12 -2.17
N TYR A 218 -13.22 16.17 -2.68
CA TYR A 218 -12.55 16.13 -3.99
C TYR A 218 -11.34 15.19 -3.99
N VAL A 219 -10.58 15.14 -2.89
CA VAL A 219 -9.49 14.16 -2.75
C VAL A 219 -10.03 12.73 -2.87
N THR A 220 -11.16 12.43 -2.21
CA THR A 220 -11.80 11.10 -2.31
C THR A 220 -12.31 10.81 -3.73
N ILE A 221 -12.88 11.81 -4.41
CA ILE A 221 -13.35 11.67 -5.80
C ILE A 221 -12.18 11.36 -6.73
N ILE A 222 -11.04 12.04 -6.58
CA ILE A 222 -9.83 11.78 -7.39
C ILE A 222 -9.32 10.35 -7.16
N GLN A 223 -9.29 9.87 -5.92
CA GLN A 223 -8.92 8.47 -5.63
C GLN A 223 -9.88 7.48 -6.28
N LEU A 224 -11.19 7.72 -6.21
CA LEU A 224 -12.18 6.86 -6.85
C LEU A 224 -12.05 6.88 -8.39
N ALA A 225 -11.77 8.06 -8.97
CA ALA A 225 -11.52 8.22 -10.40
C ALA A 225 -10.28 7.45 -10.86
N GLN A 226 -9.20 7.45 -10.06
CA GLN A 226 -8.01 6.62 -10.32
C GLN A 226 -8.37 5.14 -10.46
N PHE A 227 -9.11 4.57 -9.51
CA PHE A 227 -9.48 3.15 -9.58
C PHE A 227 -10.46 2.87 -10.74
N SER A 228 -11.35 3.83 -11.03
CA SER A 228 -12.30 3.72 -12.14
C SER A 228 -11.61 3.74 -13.50
N PHE A 229 -10.52 4.50 -13.64
CA PHE A 229 -9.68 4.51 -14.84
C PHE A 229 -8.77 3.27 -14.93
N ALA A 230 -8.24 2.80 -13.79
CA ALA A 230 -7.37 1.64 -13.73
C ALA A 230 -8.06 0.33 -14.14
N LEU A 231 -9.36 0.19 -13.85
CA LEU A 231 -10.10 -1.05 -14.12
C LEU A 231 -10.21 -1.37 -15.63
N PRO A 232 -10.69 -0.48 -16.51
CA PRO A 232 -10.71 -0.73 -17.96
C PRO A 232 -9.32 -1.02 -18.54
N LEU A 233 -8.28 -0.33 -18.05
CA LEU A 233 -6.90 -0.59 -18.47
C LEU A 233 -6.47 -2.04 -18.13
N GLY A 234 -6.76 -2.49 -16.91
CA GLY A 234 -6.47 -3.86 -16.49
C GLY A 234 -7.23 -4.91 -17.30
N ILE A 235 -8.51 -4.66 -17.60
CA ILE A 235 -9.33 -5.54 -18.44
C ILE A 235 -8.78 -5.58 -19.87
N ASN A 236 -8.43 -4.42 -20.44
CA ASN A 236 -7.85 -4.33 -21.77
C ASN A 236 -6.52 -5.09 -21.87
N ALA A 237 -5.66 -5.02 -20.85
CA ALA A 237 -4.39 -5.78 -20.81
C ALA A 237 -4.60 -7.31 -20.83
N ILE A 238 -5.73 -7.80 -20.30
CA ILE A 238 -6.11 -9.22 -20.37
C ILE A 238 -6.61 -9.55 -21.79
N GLN A 239 -7.53 -8.74 -22.32
CA GLN A 239 -8.17 -8.99 -23.62
C GLN A 239 -7.23 -8.84 -24.82
N SER A 240 -6.32 -7.88 -24.78
CA SER A 240 -5.34 -7.61 -25.85
C SER A 240 -4.21 -8.65 -25.92
N GLY A 241 -4.16 -9.60 -24.99
CA GLY A 241 -3.06 -10.56 -24.93
C GLY A 241 -1.72 -9.92 -24.57
N CYS A 242 -1.72 -8.79 -23.85
CA CYS A 242 -0.51 -8.07 -23.48
C CYS A 242 0.54 -9.01 -22.87
N ASN A 243 1.78 -8.98 -23.38
CA ASN A 243 2.88 -9.84 -22.95
C ASN A 243 3.49 -9.35 -21.62
N TRP A 244 2.63 -9.34 -20.61
CA TRP A 244 2.90 -9.01 -19.22
C TRP A 244 2.26 -10.13 -18.37
N PRO A 245 2.88 -10.55 -17.25
CA PRO A 245 2.52 -11.80 -16.58
C PRO A 245 1.02 -11.93 -16.25
N LEU A 246 0.41 -13.02 -16.73
CA LEU A 246 -1.04 -13.22 -16.66
C LEU A 246 -1.57 -13.22 -15.22
N TRP A 247 -0.85 -13.86 -14.30
CA TRP A 247 -1.21 -13.89 -12.88
C TRP A 247 -1.28 -12.48 -12.27
N MET A 248 -0.37 -11.58 -12.69
CA MET A 248 -0.32 -10.21 -12.18
C MET A 248 -1.46 -9.36 -12.77
N LYS A 249 -1.87 -9.62 -14.02
CA LYS A 249 -3.06 -8.98 -14.63
C LYS A 249 -4.34 -9.31 -13.84
N TYR A 250 -4.56 -10.59 -13.55
CA TYR A 250 -5.73 -11.01 -12.76
C TYR A 250 -5.69 -10.46 -11.35
N LEU A 251 -4.53 -10.52 -10.69
CA LEU A 251 -4.36 -9.98 -9.34
C LEU A 251 -4.65 -8.47 -9.29
N PHE A 252 -4.15 -7.71 -10.28
CA PHE A 252 -4.41 -6.29 -10.41
C PHE A 252 -5.91 -6.00 -10.59
N VAL A 253 -6.59 -6.64 -11.54
CA VAL A 253 -8.03 -6.43 -11.77
C VAL A 253 -8.85 -6.76 -10.53
N PHE A 254 -8.56 -7.89 -9.89
CA PHE A 254 -9.20 -8.28 -8.64
C PHE A 254 -9.02 -7.20 -7.56
N TYR A 255 -7.78 -6.71 -7.38
CA TYR A 255 -7.46 -5.68 -6.41
C TYR A 255 -8.19 -4.35 -6.67
N ILE A 256 -8.27 -3.91 -7.93
CA ILE A 256 -8.97 -2.67 -8.27
C ILE A 256 -10.48 -2.79 -7.99
N ILE A 257 -11.08 -3.97 -8.24
CA ILE A 257 -12.48 -4.23 -7.89
C ILE A 257 -12.71 -4.12 -6.38
N THR A 258 -11.85 -4.74 -5.55
CA THR A 258 -12.00 -4.64 -4.09
C THR A 258 -11.86 -3.18 -3.62
N MET A 259 -10.94 -2.42 -4.20
CA MET A 259 -10.77 -0.99 -3.90
C MET A 259 -11.98 -0.15 -4.29
N LEU A 260 -12.55 -0.37 -5.49
CA LEU A 260 -13.76 0.34 -5.93
C LEU A 260 -14.95 0.08 -4.99
N VAL A 261 -15.14 -1.16 -4.56
CA VAL A 261 -16.22 -1.51 -3.63
C VAL A 261 -16.03 -0.82 -2.28
N LEU A 262 -14.82 -0.88 -1.70
CA LEU A 262 -14.55 -0.31 -0.38
C LEU A 262 -14.55 1.23 -0.38
N PHE A 263 -13.97 1.86 -1.40
CA PHE A 263 -14.05 3.33 -1.55
C PHE A 263 -15.47 3.79 -1.87
N GLY A 264 -16.24 3.01 -2.65
CA GLY A 264 -17.65 3.28 -2.93
C GLY A 264 -18.51 3.25 -1.66
N ASP A 265 -18.34 2.23 -0.81
CA ASP A 265 -19.00 2.14 0.48
C ASP A 265 -18.59 3.30 1.42
N PHE A 266 -17.29 3.60 1.49
CA PHE A 266 -16.78 4.75 2.25
C PHE A 266 -17.40 6.07 1.78
N TYR A 267 -17.48 6.29 0.46
CA TYR A 267 -18.05 7.50 -0.11
C TYR A 267 -19.55 7.62 0.19
N LYS A 268 -20.30 6.53 0.03
CA LYS A 268 -21.73 6.46 0.35
C LYS A 268 -22.00 6.77 1.82
N LYS A 269 -21.21 6.19 2.75
CA LYS A 269 -21.34 6.42 4.19
C LYS A 269 -20.98 7.85 4.61
N ASN A 270 -19.89 8.42 4.07
CA ASN A 270 -19.38 9.70 4.55
C ASN A 270 -19.97 10.93 3.85
N TYR A 271 -20.42 10.81 2.59
CA TYR A 271 -20.83 11.95 1.78
C TYR A 271 -22.28 11.90 1.30
N ILE A 272 -22.88 10.71 1.14
CA ILE A 272 -24.29 10.62 0.71
C ILE A 272 -25.20 10.55 1.94
N LYS A 273 -25.00 9.56 2.82
CA LYS A 273 -25.83 9.38 4.02
C LYS A 273 -25.67 10.50 5.06
N LYS A 274 -24.50 11.15 5.11
CA LYS A 274 -24.26 12.26 6.05
C LYS A 274 -24.91 13.57 5.59
N VAL A 275 -25.01 13.80 4.28
CA VAL A 275 -25.73 14.96 3.72
C VAL A 275 -27.23 14.83 3.98
N SER A 276 -27.81 13.63 3.79
CA SER A 276 -29.24 13.41 4.10
C SER A 276 -29.58 13.59 5.59
N ASN A 277 -28.67 13.24 6.50
CA ASN A 277 -28.88 13.46 7.93
C ASN A 277 -28.72 14.95 8.33
N ASN A 278 -27.78 15.67 7.73
CA ASN A 278 -27.65 17.11 7.95
C ASN A 278 -28.83 17.90 7.34
N GLU A 279 -29.40 17.47 6.21
CA GLU A 279 -30.62 18.07 5.65
C GLU A 279 -31.85 17.83 6.55
N ASN A 280 -31.94 16.65 7.18
CA ASN A 280 -32.98 16.35 8.16
C ASN A 280 -32.81 17.12 9.49
N GLU A 281 -31.57 17.37 9.96
CA GLU A 281 -31.29 18.21 11.14
C GLU A 281 -31.51 19.70 10.87
N VAL A 282 -31.14 20.19 9.67
CA VAL A 282 -31.44 21.58 9.24
C VAL A 282 -32.95 21.79 9.06
N GLY A 283 -33.68 20.78 8.58
CA GLY A 283 -35.14 20.79 8.51
C GLY A 283 -35.86 20.73 9.87
N GLN A 284 -35.21 20.21 10.92
CA GLN A 284 -35.73 20.28 12.30
C GLN A 284 -35.38 21.59 13.01
N CYS A 285 -34.29 22.25 12.64
CA CYS A 285 -33.92 23.56 13.18
C CYS A 285 -34.83 24.69 12.64
N LEU A 286 -35.31 24.58 11.38
CA LEU A 286 -36.24 25.53 10.75
C LEU A 286 -37.71 25.38 11.19
N LYS A 287 -38.05 24.38 12.00
CA LYS A 287 -39.39 24.24 12.61
C LYS A 287 -39.48 24.78 14.04
N LYS A 288 -38.41 25.38 14.55
CA LYS A 288 -38.32 26.00 15.89
C LYS A 288 -37.98 27.50 15.85
N LEU A 289 -38.11 28.12 14.68
CA LEU A 289 -38.29 29.55 14.48
C LEU A 289 -39.72 29.76 13.95
#